data_AF-A0A2V8LRY6-F1
#
_entry.id   AF-A0A2V8LRY6-F1
#
_cell.length_a   1.000
_cell.length_b   1.000
_cell.length_c   1.000
_cell.angle_alpha   90.00
_cell.angle_beta   90.00
_cell.angle_gamma   90.00
#
_symmetry.space_group_name_H-M   'P 1'
#
loop_
_entity.id
_entity.type
_entity.pdbx_description
1 polymer ?
#
loop_
_entity_poly.entity_id
_entity_poly.type
_entity_poly.pdbx_seq_one_letter_code
_entity_poly.pdbx_strand_id
1 'polypeptide(L)'
;MEYLEDNLGRDTIRTDVPAETAPRKDDPNDKLIGVLLEGRYLIERKLGQGGFGAVYLASDQKMISRKVVVKVLRDDETQNEWSARKFKHEIEALTRINHPNIVGVFDSGVTENGQPYIVMQYVNGIPLRALITPEGMQFQQAAKIIGQMGRALSAAHECGILHRDLKPENVMLENLIGDDEQVKIIDFGVARVKDSLVSSGSTKDLAVGTVAY
;
A
#
# COMPACT_ATOMS: atom_id res chain seq x y z
N MET A 1 24.32 4.12 -65.15
CA MET A 1 23.06 4.89 -65.22
C MET A 1 22.08 4.21 -64.30
N GLU A 2 21.43 4.84 -63.34
CA GLU A 2 21.49 6.20 -62.78
C GLU A 2 20.69 6.13 -61.47
N TYR A 3 20.99 7.06 -60.58
CA TYR A 3 20.61 7.19 -59.18
C TYR A 3 19.10 7.19 -58.90
N LEU A 4 18.74 6.80 -57.67
CA LEU A 4 18.04 7.69 -56.74
C LEU A 4 18.16 7.17 -55.30
N GLU A 5 18.81 8.00 -54.50
CA GLU A 5 18.90 7.96 -53.04
C GLU A 5 17.58 8.43 -52.38
N ASP A 6 17.57 8.35 -51.05
CA ASP A 6 16.71 9.05 -50.10
C ASP A 6 15.27 8.56 -49.87
N ASN A 7 15.10 7.90 -48.72
CA ASN A 7 14.39 8.58 -47.62
C ASN A 7 14.75 8.00 -46.25
N LEU A 8 15.65 8.71 -45.56
CA LEU A 8 15.68 8.77 -44.11
C LEU A 8 14.37 9.43 -43.60
N GLY A 9 13.56 8.67 -42.86
CA GLY A 9 12.72 9.19 -41.78
C GLY A 9 13.00 8.32 -40.56
N ARG A 10 13.77 8.75 -39.56
CA ARG A 10 13.35 9.72 -38.52
C ARG A 10 11.85 9.66 -38.28
N ASP A 11 11.45 8.79 -37.36
CA ASP A 11 10.59 9.28 -36.29
C ASP A 11 10.69 8.42 -35.02
N THR A 12 11.27 9.08 -34.02
CA THR A 12 10.96 9.01 -32.58
C THR A 12 10.82 7.63 -31.94
N ILE A 13 11.94 7.21 -31.30
CA ILE A 13 11.90 6.52 -30.01
C ILE A 13 10.91 7.30 -29.12
N ARG A 14 9.72 6.74 -28.88
CA ARG A 14 8.82 7.23 -27.84
C ARG A 14 9.45 6.95 -26.49
N THR A 15 10.31 7.85 -26.06
CA THR A 15 10.63 8.07 -24.64
C THR A 15 9.45 8.76 -23.98
N ASP A 16 8.32 8.06 -23.89
CA ASP A 16 7.17 8.52 -23.13
C ASP A 16 7.18 7.77 -21.80
N VAL A 17 8.07 8.20 -20.91
CA VAL A 17 8.00 7.92 -19.49
C VAL A 17 7.02 8.92 -18.88
N PRO A 18 5.83 8.46 -18.42
CA PRO A 18 5.29 9.00 -17.17
C PRO A 18 4.52 7.91 -16.38
N ALA A 19 4.43 7.90 -15.05
CA ALA A 19 4.70 8.92 -14.06
C ALA A 19 5.31 8.26 -12.81
N GLU A 20 6.56 8.59 -12.54
CA GLU A 20 6.99 8.79 -11.16
C GLU A 20 5.97 9.75 -10.56
N THR A 21 5.16 9.27 -9.61
CA THR A 21 4.28 10.16 -8.83
C THR A 21 5.21 11.22 -8.26
N ALA A 22 5.09 12.45 -8.79
CA ALA A 22 6.00 13.54 -8.49
C ALA A 22 6.28 13.55 -6.98
N PRO A 23 7.54 13.70 -6.54
CA PRO A 23 7.83 13.77 -5.12
C PRO A 23 6.95 14.88 -4.54
N ARG A 24 5.97 14.49 -3.72
CA ARG A 24 5.30 15.45 -2.85
C ARG A 24 6.44 16.04 -2.05
N LYS A 25 6.70 17.34 -2.24
CA LYS A 25 7.80 18.08 -1.61
C LYS A 25 7.99 17.54 -0.20
N ASP A 26 9.18 17.04 0.09
CA ASP A 26 9.55 16.60 1.43
C ASP A 26 9.13 17.70 2.39
N ASP A 27 8.22 17.38 3.31
CA ASP A 27 7.82 18.33 4.33
C ASP A 27 9.06 18.57 5.18
N PRO A 28 9.66 19.78 5.16
CA PRO A 28 10.91 20.06 5.88
C PRO A 28 10.77 19.87 7.40
N ASN A 29 9.53 19.77 7.90
CA ASN A 29 9.22 19.54 9.31
C ASN A 29 8.93 18.07 9.65
N ASP A 30 8.99 17.13 8.70
CA ASP A 30 8.78 15.71 9.01
C ASP A 30 10.01 15.14 9.72
N LYS A 31 9.93 15.11 11.05
CA LYS A 31 11.02 14.70 11.96
C LYS A 31 11.52 13.28 11.74
N LEU A 32 10.80 12.45 10.99
CA LEU A 32 11.18 11.06 10.75
C LEU A 32 12.08 10.90 9.52
N ILE A 33 12.12 11.87 8.60
CA ILE A 33 13.00 11.79 7.42
C ILE A 33 14.47 11.84 7.88
N GLY A 34 15.28 10.87 7.42
CA GLY A 34 16.67 10.70 7.82
C GLY A 34 16.89 9.94 9.14
N VAL A 35 15.81 9.56 9.85
CA VAL A 35 15.90 8.76 11.07
C VAL A 35 16.21 7.30 10.72
N LEU A 36 17.11 6.68 11.50
CA LEU A 36 17.45 5.26 11.41
C LEU A 36 16.71 4.48 12.50
N LEU A 37 15.58 3.86 12.14
CA LEU A 37 14.79 3.07 13.09
C LEU A 37 15.52 1.77 13.43
N GLU A 38 15.68 1.52 14.74
CA GLU A 38 16.35 0.34 15.32
C GLU A 38 17.73 0.04 14.72
N GLY A 39 18.46 1.08 14.30
CA GLY A 39 19.77 0.91 13.66
C GLY A 39 19.72 0.16 12.33
N ARG A 40 18.54 0.07 11.67
CA ARG A 40 18.34 -0.76 10.47
C ARG A 40 17.58 -0.06 9.35
N TYR A 41 16.44 0.58 9.63
CA TYR A 41 15.59 1.13 8.56
C TYR A 41 15.77 2.64 8.46
N LEU A 42 16.49 3.09 7.43
CA LEU A 42 16.73 4.51 7.18
C LEU A 42 15.53 5.10 6.43
N ILE A 43 14.80 6.01 7.05
CA ILE A 43 13.67 6.69 6.40
C ILE A 43 14.19 7.68 5.34
N GLU A 44 13.78 7.48 4.09
CA GLU A 44 14.26 8.27 2.96
C GLU A 44 13.33 9.44 2.64
N ARG A 45 12.02 9.16 2.52
CA ARG A 45 11.01 10.17 2.19
C ARG A 45 9.61 9.71 2.55
N LYS A 46 8.69 10.66 2.64
CA LYS A 46 7.27 10.38 2.88
C LYS A 46 6.58 9.94 1.58
N LEU A 47 5.81 8.85 1.64
CA LEU A 47 4.94 8.39 0.56
C LEU A 47 3.54 8.97 0.67
N GLY A 48 3.04 9.14 1.90
CA GLY A 48 1.72 9.69 2.13
C GLY A 48 1.38 9.84 3.60
N GLN A 49 0.21 10.41 3.84
CA GLN A 49 -0.36 10.59 5.16
C GLN A 49 -1.85 10.27 5.09
N GLY A 50 -2.29 9.36 5.96
CA GLY A 50 -3.68 9.03 6.16
C GLY A 50 -4.18 9.51 7.53
N GLY A 51 -5.43 9.17 7.86
CA GLY A 51 -6.02 9.50 9.15
C GLY A 51 -5.26 8.89 10.34
N PHE A 52 -4.68 7.70 10.17
CA PHE A 52 -4.07 6.95 11.28
C PHE A 52 -2.55 7.07 11.37
N GLY A 53 -1.90 7.57 10.32
CA GLY A 53 -0.47 7.35 10.18
C GLY A 53 0.14 8.09 9.02
N ALA A 54 1.46 8.18 9.06
CA ALA A 54 2.28 8.53 7.91
C ALA A 54 2.95 7.26 7.37
N VAL A 55 3.13 7.22 6.05
CA VAL A 55 3.76 6.12 5.33
C VAL A 55 5.00 6.65 4.65
N TYR A 56 6.11 5.95 4.81
CA TYR A 56 7.42 6.35 4.35
C TYR A 56 8.06 5.26 3.51
N LEU A 57 8.91 5.69 2.57
CA LEU A 57 9.89 4.85 1.92
C LEU A 57 11.13 4.82 2.81
N ALA A 58 11.70 3.64 3.00
CA ALA A 58 12.94 3.46 3.75
C ALA A 58 13.84 2.41 3.08
N SER A 59 15.11 2.42 3.44
CA SER A 59 16.08 1.40 3.05
C SER A 59 16.51 0.56 4.25
N ASP A 60 16.48 -0.77 4.09
CA ASP A 60 17.07 -1.71 5.05
C ASP A 60 18.59 -1.72 4.89
N GLN A 61 19.29 -1.15 5.87
CA GLN A 61 20.74 -1.01 5.87
C GLN A 61 21.48 -2.33 6.13
N LYS A 62 20.80 -3.38 6.64
CA LYS A 62 21.42 -4.70 6.89
C LYS A 62 21.30 -5.66 5.71
N MET A 63 20.31 -5.47 4.84
CA MET A 63 20.10 -6.28 3.64
C MET A 63 20.29 -5.41 2.40
N ILE A 64 21.47 -5.44 1.75
CA ILE A 64 21.85 -4.71 0.50
C ILE A 64 20.81 -3.64 0.09
N SER A 65 20.71 -2.58 0.91
CA SER A 65 19.81 -1.42 0.74
C SER A 65 18.43 -1.74 0.14
N ARG A 66 17.78 -2.81 0.59
CA ARG A 66 16.45 -3.19 0.10
C ARG A 66 15.45 -2.11 0.47
N LYS A 67 14.69 -1.62 -0.51
CA LYS A 67 13.56 -0.72 -0.26
C LYS A 67 12.47 -1.43 0.55
N VAL A 68 11.98 -0.74 1.57
CA VAL A 68 10.85 -1.15 2.41
C VAL A 68 9.90 0.03 2.59
N VAL A 69 8.67 -0.28 2.99
CA VAL A 69 7.69 0.74 3.40
C VAL A 69 7.55 0.70 4.91
N VAL A 70 7.57 1.87 5.53
CA VAL A 70 7.37 2.02 6.98
C VAL A 70 6.10 2.82 7.22
N LYS A 71 5.12 2.24 7.89
CA LYS A 71 3.90 2.95 8.33
C LYS A 71 4.03 3.22 9.82
N VAL A 72 3.99 4.50 10.18
CA VAL A 72 4.14 5.00 11.56
C VAL A 72 2.81 5.59 12.01
N LEU A 73 2.34 5.16 13.18
CA LEU A 73 1.14 5.70 13.82
C LEU A 73 1.45 7.13 14.33
N ARG A 74 0.51 8.07 14.14
CA ARG A 74 0.72 9.46 14.59
C ARG A 74 0.59 9.60 16.11
N ASP A 75 1.15 10.67 16.67
CA ASP A 75 1.17 10.93 18.11
C ASP A 75 -0.23 10.99 18.74
N ASP A 76 -1.17 11.65 18.06
CA ASP A 76 -2.57 11.79 18.48
C ASP A 76 -3.28 10.44 18.59
N GLU A 77 -3.02 9.55 17.65
CA GLU A 77 -3.54 8.17 17.67
C GLU A 77 -2.79 7.28 18.67
N THR A 78 -1.53 7.59 18.99
CA THR A 78 -0.75 6.85 19.99
C THR A 78 -1.27 7.08 21.41
N GLN A 79 -1.75 8.28 21.72
CA GLN A 79 -2.40 8.60 23.00
C GLN A 79 -3.77 7.94 23.16
N ASN A 80 -4.37 7.49 22.04
CA ASN A 80 -5.58 6.69 22.08
C ASN A 80 -5.23 5.21 22.25
N GLU A 81 -5.31 4.71 23.49
CA GLU A 81 -5.02 3.31 23.80
C GLU A 81 -5.76 2.32 22.89
N TRP A 82 -6.98 2.65 22.46
CA TRP A 82 -7.76 1.81 21.57
C TRP A 82 -7.10 1.71 20.19
N SER A 83 -6.69 2.83 19.60
CA SER A 83 -6.02 2.88 18.30
C SER A 83 -4.67 2.16 18.34
N ALA A 84 -3.86 2.40 19.38
CA ALA A 84 -2.58 1.72 19.57
C ALA A 84 -2.72 0.21 19.72
N ARG A 85 -3.71 -0.27 20.52
CA ARG A 85 -4.00 -1.71 20.66
C ARG A 85 -4.46 -2.33 19.34
N LYS A 86 -5.24 -1.62 18.53
CA LYS A 86 -5.71 -2.08 17.23
C LYS A 86 -4.56 -2.21 16.22
N PHE A 87 -3.72 -1.18 16.14
CA PHE A 87 -2.52 -1.19 15.30
C PHE A 87 -1.65 -2.43 15.59
N LYS A 88 -1.41 -2.71 16.88
CA LYS A 88 -0.66 -3.91 17.29
C LYS A 88 -1.35 -5.22 16.90
N HIS A 89 -2.65 -5.37 17.15
CA HIS A 89 -3.38 -6.59 16.80
C HIS A 89 -3.32 -6.88 15.30
N GLU A 90 -3.36 -5.86 14.45
CA GLU A 90 -3.30 -6.07 13.02
C GLU A 90 -1.90 -6.40 12.53
N ILE A 91 -0.84 -5.80 13.09
CA ILE A 91 0.53 -6.27 12.84
C ILE A 91 0.61 -7.78 13.11
N GLU A 92 0.12 -8.21 14.28
CA GLU A 92 0.10 -9.62 14.66
C GLU A 92 -0.76 -10.48 13.73
N ALA A 93 -1.77 -9.91 13.10
CA ALA A 93 -2.63 -10.62 12.16
C ALA A 93 -1.98 -10.73 10.78
N LEU A 94 -1.47 -9.62 10.23
CA LEU A 94 -0.81 -9.55 8.93
C LEU A 94 0.45 -10.42 8.86
N THR A 95 1.19 -10.52 9.96
CA THR A 95 2.38 -11.40 10.06
C THR A 95 2.04 -12.89 9.94
N ARG A 96 0.77 -13.29 10.14
CA ARG A 96 0.32 -14.68 9.98
C ARG A 96 -0.05 -15.02 8.54
N ILE A 97 -0.26 -14.02 7.68
CA ILE A 97 -0.68 -14.26 6.31
C ILE A 97 0.54 -14.31 5.40
N ASN A 98 0.81 -15.49 4.84
CA ASN A 98 1.80 -15.65 3.77
C ASN A 98 1.08 -15.92 2.45
N HIS A 99 0.83 -14.87 1.66
CA HIS A 99 0.14 -14.99 0.38
C HIS A 99 0.76 -14.08 -0.68
N PRO A 100 0.97 -14.55 -1.92
CA PRO A 100 1.61 -13.76 -2.98
C PRO A 100 0.86 -12.47 -3.31
N ASN A 101 -0.45 -12.41 -3.10
CA ASN A 101 -1.26 -11.21 -3.37
C ASN A 101 -1.53 -10.31 -2.14
N ILE A 102 -0.83 -10.56 -1.02
CA ILE A 102 -0.85 -9.70 0.18
C ILE A 102 0.56 -9.14 0.39
N VAL A 103 0.65 -7.90 0.86
CA VAL A 103 1.94 -7.28 1.20
C VAL A 103 2.58 -8.04 2.36
N GLY A 104 3.84 -8.41 2.22
CA GLY A 104 4.57 -9.05 3.31
C GLY A 104 4.89 -8.05 4.41
N VAL A 105 4.74 -8.45 5.67
CA VAL A 105 5.27 -7.71 6.83
C VAL A 105 6.64 -8.28 7.17
N PHE A 106 7.63 -7.42 7.33
CA PHE A 106 8.99 -7.83 7.70
C PHE A 106 9.28 -7.62 9.17
N ASP A 107 8.76 -6.54 9.75
CA ASP A 107 9.12 -6.13 11.11
C ASP A 107 8.09 -5.19 11.71
N SER A 108 8.22 -4.93 13.01
CA SER A 108 7.45 -3.92 13.72
C SER A 108 8.19 -3.47 14.96
N GLY A 109 8.04 -2.21 15.33
CA GLY A 109 8.69 -1.67 16.51
C GLY A 109 8.05 -0.39 17.02
N VAL A 110 8.80 0.35 17.82
CA VAL A 110 8.40 1.63 18.37
C VAL A 110 9.52 2.64 18.14
N THR A 111 9.19 3.84 17.66
CA THR A 111 10.17 4.92 17.50
C THR A 111 10.67 5.41 18.86
N GLU A 112 11.76 6.18 18.88
CA GLU A 112 12.27 6.79 20.13
C GLU A 112 11.22 7.68 20.83
N ASN A 113 10.29 8.26 20.07
CA ASN A 113 9.21 9.09 20.59
C ASN A 113 7.97 8.29 21.03
N GLY A 114 8.04 6.95 21.02
CA GLY A 114 6.95 6.09 21.47
C GLY A 114 5.90 5.75 20.40
N GLN A 115 6.09 6.16 19.14
CA GLN A 115 5.13 5.87 18.07
C GLN A 115 5.31 4.43 17.54
N PRO A 116 4.26 3.60 17.54
CA PRO A 116 4.31 2.29 16.89
C PRO A 116 4.56 2.41 15.38
N TYR A 117 5.36 1.51 14.83
CA TYR A 117 5.55 1.39 13.39
C TYR A 117 5.56 -0.06 12.92
N ILE A 118 5.24 -0.25 11.65
CA ILE A 118 5.32 -1.53 10.93
C ILE A 118 6.17 -1.36 9.68
N VAL A 119 7.04 -2.33 9.42
CA VAL A 119 7.87 -2.42 8.22
C VAL A 119 7.30 -3.48 7.30
N MET A 120 7.00 -3.09 6.07
CA MET A 120 6.36 -3.94 5.08
C MET A 120 7.12 -3.94 3.74
N GLN A 121 6.81 -4.93 2.91
CA GLN A 121 7.31 -5.05 1.56
C GLN A 121 7.03 -3.76 0.77
N TYR A 122 8.08 -3.20 0.16
CA TYR A 122 7.91 -2.23 -0.91
C TYR A 122 7.41 -2.95 -2.17
N VAL A 123 6.26 -2.51 -2.68
CA VAL A 123 5.68 -2.99 -3.93
C VAL A 123 6.03 -1.99 -5.02
N ASN A 124 6.81 -2.41 -6.01
CA ASN A 124 7.18 -1.56 -7.14
C ASN A 124 6.08 -1.63 -8.21
N GLY A 125 4.95 -1.00 -7.93
CA GLY A 125 3.76 -1.09 -8.77
C GLY A 125 2.97 0.20 -8.88
N ILE A 126 1.86 0.13 -9.60
CA ILE A 126 0.92 1.23 -9.79
C ILE A 126 -0.34 0.94 -8.96
N PRO A 127 -0.90 1.91 -8.22
CA PRO A 127 -2.16 1.69 -7.50
C PRO A 127 -3.30 1.43 -8.50
N LEU A 128 -4.18 0.47 -8.19
CA LEU A 128 -5.33 0.10 -9.02
C LEU A 128 -6.20 1.32 -9.35
N ARG A 129 -6.33 2.27 -8.41
CA ARG A 129 -7.03 3.53 -8.64
C ARG A 129 -6.57 4.26 -9.90
N ALA A 130 -5.25 4.29 -10.15
CA ALA A 130 -4.69 5.01 -11.30
C ALA A 130 -4.99 4.32 -12.63
N LEU A 131 -5.37 3.04 -12.61
CA LEU A 131 -5.71 2.26 -13.81
C LEU A 131 -7.22 2.32 -14.14
N ILE A 132 -8.06 2.79 -13.23
CA ILE A 132 -9.50 2.93 -13.44
C ILE A 132 -9.77 4.29 -14.10
N THR A 133 -10.19 4.29 -15.37
CA THR A 133 -10.59 5.51 -16.09
C THR A 133 -12.10 5.76 -15.96
N PRO A 134 -12.62 6.95 -16.34
CA PRO A 134 -14.06 7.21 -16.39
C PRO A 134 -14.83 6.24 -17.30
N GLU A 135 -14.19 5.73 -18.36
CA GLU A 135 -14.74 4.74 -19.28
C GLU A 135 -14.69 3.31 -18.72
N GLY A 136 -14.05 3.14 -17.56
CA GLY A 136 -13.89 1.86 -16.87
C GLY A 136 -12.55 1.19 -17.18
N MET A 137 -12.53 -0.14 -17.09
CA MET A 137 -11.34 -0.96 -17.32
C MET A 137 -11.69 -2.09 -18.28
N GLN A 138 -10.68 -2.59 -19.01
CA GLN A 138 -10.86 -3.76 -19.87
C GLN A 138 -11.36 -4.94 -19.04
N PHE A 139 -12.49 -5.54 -19.46
CA PHE A 139 -13.19 -6.58 -18.70
C PHE A 139 -12.28 -7.74 -18.29
N GLN A 140 -11.45 -8.21 -19.22
CA GLN A 140 -10.52 -9.32 -18.98
C GLN A 140 -9.48 -8.98 -17.92
N GLN A 141 -8.96 -7.75 -17.91
CA GLN A 141 -8.01 -7.28 -16.92
C GLN A 141 -8.68 -7.16 -15.54
N ALA A 142 -9.86 -6.53 -15.48
CA ALA A 142 -10.63 -6.40 -14.25
C ALA A 142 -10.96 -7.79 -13.64
N ALA A 143 -11.36 -8.77 -14.46
CA ALA A 143 -11.65 -10.12 -14.00
C ALA A 143 -10.41 -10.82 -13.41
N LYS A 144 -9.25 -10.68 -14.05
CA LYS A 144 -7.98 -11.21 -13.51
C LYS A 144 -7.62 -10.57 -12.16
N ILE A 145 -7.77 -9.25 -12.05
CA ILE A 145 -7.50 -8.50 -10.82
C ILE A 145 -8.41 -8.94 -9.69
N ILE A 146 -9.73 -8.97 -9.93
CA ILE A 146 -10.73 -9.42 -8.95
C ILE A 146 -10.46 -10.87 -8.52
N GLY A 147 -10.09 -11.76 -9.45
CA GLY A 147 -9.75 -13.14 -9.13
C GLY A 147 -8.51 -13.29 -8.23
N GLN A 148 -7.49 -12.45 -8.42
CA GLN A 148 -6.34 -12.39 -7.51
C GLN A 148 -6.71 -11.80 -6.14
N MET A 149 -7.52 -10.73 -6.11
CA MET A 149 -8.02 -10.13 -4.87
C MET A 149 -8.86 -11.12 -4.06
N GLY A 150 -9.75 -11.88 -4.71
CA GLY A 150 -10.57 -12.90 -4.07
C GLY A 150 -9.73 -13.96 -3.35
N ARG A 151 -8.69 -14.48 -4.02
CA ARG A 151 -7.74 -15.44 -3.40
C ARG A 151 -7.01 -14.85 -2.20
N ALA A 152 -6.57 -13.59 -2.32
CA ALA A 152 -5.95 -12.86 -1.21
C ALA A 152 -6.88 -12.74 0.00
N LEU A 153 -8.12 -12.29 -0.23
CA LEU A 153 -9.11 -12.12 0.84
C LEU A 153 -9.50 -13.46 1.48
N SER A 154 -9.63 -14.54 0.70
CA SER A 154 -9.85 -15.88 1.23
C SER A 154 -8.74 -16.29 2.19
N ALA A 155 -7.47 -16.10 1.82
CA ALA A 155 -6.33 -16.40 2.69
C ALA A 155 -6.33 -15.56 3.98
N ALA A 156 -6.71 -14.28 3.89
CA ALA A 156 -6.87 -13.44 5.08
C ALA A 156 -8.03 -13.92 5.99
N HIS A 157 -9.17 -14.29 5.39
CA HIS A 157 -10.34 -14.79 6.12
C HIS A 157 -10.05 -16.10 6.85
N GLU A 158 -9.26 -17.02 6.26
CA GLU A 158 -8.79 -18.25 6.91
C GLU A 158 -7.96 -17.97 8.17
N CYS A 159 -7.28 -16.82 8.21
CA CYS A 159 -6.55 -16.32 9.37
C CYS A 159 -7.42 -15.47 10.32
N GLY A 160 -8.74 -15.38 10.07
CA GLY A 160 -9.69 -14.59 10.87
C GLY A 160 -9.61 -13.07 10.66
N ILE A 161 -9.01 -12.63 9.55
CA ILE A 161 -8.71 -11.22 9.28
C ILE A 161 -9.66 -10.68 8.22
N LEU A 162 -10.42 -9.64 8.57
CA LEU A 162 -11.29 -8.91 7.64
C LEU A 162 -10.62 -7.59 7.27
N HIS A 163 -10.54 -7.29 5.96
CA HIS A 163 -9.87 -6.08 5.47
C HIS A 163 -10.58 -4.77 5.85
N ARG A 164 -11.92 -4.73 5.80
CA ARG A 164 -12.78 -3.59 6.24
C ARG A 164 -12.58 -2.22 5.56
N ASP A 165 -11.57 -2.05 4.71
CA ASP A 165 -11.33 -0.83 3.92
C ASP A 165 -10.79 -1.18 2.53
N LEU A 166 -11.35 -2.23 1.92
CA LEU A 166 -10.90 -2.64 0.59
C LEU A 166 -11.36 -1.62 -0.44
N LYS A 167 -10.39 -1.00 -1.11
CA LYS A 167 -10.61 0.01 -2.14
C LYS A 167 -9.42 0.04 -3.11
N PRO A 168 -9.60 0.52 -4.36
CA PRO A 168 -8.53 0.57 -5.35
C PRO A 168 -7.25 1.31 -4.93
N GLU A 169 -7.29 2.20 -3.95
CA GLU A 169 -6.12 2.88 -3.39
C GLU A 169 -5.24 1.94 -2.55
N ASN A 170 -5.82 0.86 -2.01
CA ASN A 170 -5.14 -0.14 -1.17
C ASN A 170 -4.72 -1.39 -1.96
N VAL A 171 -4.78 -1.32 -3.29
CA VAL A 171 -4.42 -2.40 -4.20
C VAL A 171 -3.36 -1.88 -5.17
N MET A 172 -2.24 -2.59 -5.28
CA MET A 172 -1.13 -2.28 -6.17
C MET A 172 -0.99 -3.36 -7.24
N LEU A 173 -0.60 -2.96 -8.45
CA LEU A 173 -0.29 -3.85 -9.57
C LEU A 173 1.19 -3.77 -9.86
N GLU A 174 1.89 -4.89 -9.65
CA GLU A 174 3.31 -5.05 -9.96
C GLU A 174 3.44 -5.80 -11.29
N ASN A 175 4.19 -5.25 -12.23
CA ASN A 175 4.46 -5.91 -13.50
C ASN A 175 5.52 -6.98 -13.29
N LEU A 176 5.15 -8.23 -13.57
CA LEU A 176 6.07 -9.36 -13.61
C LEU A 176 6.73 -9.49 -14.99
N ILE A 177 7.73 -10.36 -15.07
CA ILE A 177 8.35 -10.73 -16.33
C ILE A 177 7.29 -11.40 -17.22
N GLY A 178 7.12 -10.91 -18.45
CA GLY A 178 6.21 -11.50 -19.44
C GLY A 178 4.81 -10.86 -19.51
N ASP A 179 4.69 -9.57 -19.19
CA ASP A 179 3.44 -8.78 -19.22
C ASP A 179 2.34 -9.26 -18.25
N ASP A 180 2.67 -10.14 -17.31
CA ASP A 180 1.75 -10.56 -16.26
C ASP A 180 1.71 -9.55 -15.12
N GLU A 181 0.49 -9.17 -14.70
CA GLU A 181 0.28 -8.27 -13.57
C GLU A 181 0.02 -9.07 -12.29
N GLN A 182 0.78 -8.79 -11.23
CA GLN A 182 0.55 -9.31 -9.91
C GLN A 182 -0.14 -8.29 -9.01
N VAL A 183 -1.30 -8.67 -8.47
CA VAL A 183 -2.01 -7.88 -7.47
C VAL A 183 -1.32 -7.98 -6.12
N LYS A 184 -1.20 -6.86 -5.41
CA LYS A 184 -0.80 -6.78 -4.00
C LYS A 184 -1.80 -5.92 -3.22
N ILE A 185 -2.47 -6.52 -2.24
CA ILE A 185 -3.23 -5.76 -1.23
C ILE A 185 -2.26 -5.24 -0.19
N ILE A 186 -2.22 -3.92 0.03
CA ILE A 186 -1.17 -3.23 0.79
C ILE A 186 -1.60 -2.66 2.15
N ASP A 187 -2.90 -2.61 2.47
CA ASP A 187 -3.38 -2.04 3.73
C ASP A 187 -4.63 -2.79 4.16
N PHE A 188 -4.69 -3.34 5.38
CA PHE A 188 -5.86 -4.05 5.91
C PHE A 188 -6.72 -3.17 6.83
N GLY A 189 -6.75 -1.86 6.54
CA GLY A 189 -7.71 -0.94 7.13
C GLY A 189 -7.40 -0.66 8.59
N VAL A 190 -6.19 -0.14 8.83
CA VAL A 190 -5.54 -0.25 10.13
C VAL A 190 -6.27 0.30 11.37
N ALA A 191 -7.29 1.12 11.16
CA ALA A 191 -8.13 1.59 12.26
C ALA A 191 -9.54 2.04 11.84
N ARG A 192 -10.10 1.48 10.76
CA ARG A 192 -11.48 1.77 10.35
C ARG A 192 -12.53 0.88 11.03
N VAL A 193 -12.43 0.69 12.34
CA VAL A 193 -13.59 0.26 13.14
C VAL A 193 -14.08 1.46 13.95
N LYS A 194 -14.50 2.52 13.26
CA LYS A 194 -15.46 3.43 13.89
C LYS A 194 -16.79 2.67 13.90
N ASP A 195 -17.21 2.32 15.10
CA ASP A 195 -18.47 1.69 15.47
C ASP A 195 -18.84 0.38 14.76
N SER A 196 -18.35 -0.70 15.35
CA SER A 196 -19.25 -1.81 15.64
C SER A 196 -19.23 -1.99 17.15
N LEU A 197 -19.97 -1.14 17.86
CA LEU A 197 -20.53 -1.52 19.14
C LEU A 197 -21.41 -2.75 18.86
N VAL A 198 -20.80 -3.94 18.91
CA VAL A 198 -21.54 -5.15 19.27
C VAL A 198 -21.74 -5.07 20.78
N SER A 199 -22.55 -4.09 21.19
CA SER A 199 -23.36 -4.25 22.37
C SER A 199 -24.44 -5.23 21.95
N SER A 200 -24.45 -6.39 22.58
CA SER A 200 -25.52 -7.37 22.48
C SER A 200 -26.88 -6.67 22.53
N GLY A 201 -27.67 -6.81 21.47
CA GLY A 201 -29.09 -6.45 21.44
C GLY A 201 -29.41 -5.11 20.77
N SER A 202 -29.73 -5.15 19.48
CA SER A 202 -31.05 -4.78 18.94
C SER A 202 -30.94 -4.54 17.43
N THR A 203 -31.85 -5.20 16.71
CA THR A 203 -32.09 -5.03 15.28
C THR A 203 -32.52 -3.60 14.97
N LYS A 204 -31.77 -2.88 14.14
CA LYS A 204 -32.31 -1.95 13.13
C LYS A 204 -31.21 -1.42 12.21
N ASP A 205 -31.55 -1.45 10.92
CA ASP A 205 -30.88 -0.88 9.77
C ASP A 205 -29.91 0.25 10.08
N LEU A 206 -28.62 0.04 9.80
CA LEU A 206 -27.70 1.13 9.46
C LEU A 206 -26.65 0.59 8.50
N ALA A 207 -26.80 0.94 7.22
CA ALA A 207 -25.79 0.69 6.21
C ALA A 207 -24.50 1.42 6.60
N VAL A 208 -23.46 0.67 6.96
CA VAL A 208 -22.11 1.18 7.21
C VAL A 208 -21.21 0.65 6.11
N GLY A 209 -21.10 1.44 5.05
CA GLY A 209 -20.13 1.33 3.96
C GLY A 209 -19.83 2.74 3.47
N THR A 210 -18.65 2.97 2.89
CA THR A 210 -18.48 4.17 2.07
C THR A 210 -19.48 4.03 0.93
N VAL A 211 -20.41 4.96 0.74
CA VAL A 211 -21.56 4.88 -0.20
C VAL A 211 -21.15 4.71 -1.69
N ALA A 212 -19.86 4.53 -1.98
CA ALA A 212 -19.31 4.33 -3.31
C ALA A 212 -18.65 2.95 -3.55
N TYR A 213 -18.53 2.06 -2.54
CA TYR A 213 -17.89 0.74 -2.67
C TYR A 213 -18.59 -0.33 -1.85
#